data_AF-A0AAW2U9F6-F1
#
_entry.id   AF-A0AAW2U9F6-F1
#
_cell.length_a   1.000
_cell.length_b   1.000
_cell.length_c   1.000
_cell.angle_alpha   90.00
_cell.angle_beta   90.00
_cell.angle_gamma   90.00
#
_symmetry.space_group_name_H-M   'P 1'
#
loop_
_entity.id
_entity.type
_entity.pdbx_description
1 polymer ?
#
loop_
_entity_poly.entity_id
_entity_poly.type
_entity_poly.pdbx_seq_one_letter_code
_entity_poly.pdbx_strand_id
1 'polypeptide(L)'
;MYQWSSERARRLPVTAIVEITLQRTAHYFRERALRSGVMLSNGQLWTDFAKKKFTDWGEKSITHTVTKYDHLQQSASVVTKRQQGLGFNTHVVKLANRECSCGKWNQFGIPCSHAQKVCAAYNINAASMVKDYYDVRAYKNTYSKALQPVQSEEYWDVSNFELVHDTTIRTSTRPGRSQTLRIQNEMDWRQTRARQQAQRRGESSRQSNVIEQDYPQ
;
A
#
# COMPACT_ATOMS: atom_id res chain seq x y z
N MET A 1 -7.19 -1.32 7.61
CA MET A 1 -7.53 -2.75 7.87
C MET A 1 -6.31 -3.67 7.91
N TYR A 2 -5.22 -3.39 7.17
CA TYR A 2 -4.00 -4.23 7.16
C TYR A 2 -3.15 -4.24 8.45
N GLN A 3 -3.31 -3.25 9.33
CA GLN A 3 -2.43 -3.06 10.49
C GLN A 3 -2.85 -3.84 11.75
N TRP A 4 -4.12 -4.27 11.82
CA TRP A 4 -4.65 -5.04 12.96
C TRP A 4 -4.34 -6.54 12.89
N SER A 5 -4.09 -7.06 11.69
CA SER A 5 -3.91 -8.50 11.48
C SER A 5 -2.49 -9.01 11.75
N SER A 6 -1.48 -8.14 11.67
CA SER A 6 -0.08 -8.51 11.85
C SER A 6 0.32 -8.65 13.33
N GLU A 7 -0.40 -8.02 14.25
CA GLU A 7 -0.14 -8.13 15.71
C GLU A 7 -0.52 -9.52 16.26
N ARG A 8 -1.66 -10.09 15.87
CA ARG A 8 -2.07 -11.44 16.29
C ARG A 8 -1.24 -12.54 15.62
N ALA A 9 -0.82 -12.34 14.37
CA ALA A 9 -0.11 -13.36 13.60
C ALA A 9 1.28 -13.71 14.19
N ARG A 10 1.99 -12.76 14.84
CA ARG A 10 3.34 -13.00 15.38
C ARG A 10 3.41 -14.06 16.49
N ARG A 11 2.29 -14.37 17.15
CA ARG A 11 2.22 -15.38 18.21
C ARG A 11 1.65 -16.71 17.73
N LEU A 12 1.34 -16.81 16.44
CA LEU A 12 0.85 -18.05 15.86
C LEU A 12 2.02 -18.93 15.41
N PRO A 13 1.84 -20.26 15.41
CA PRO A 13 2.74 -21.16 14.72
C PRO A 13 2.94 -20.72 13.27
N VAL A 14 4.12 -21.00 12.70
CA VAL A 14 4.45 -20.64 11.30
C VAL A 14 3.40 -21.19 10.33
N THR A 15 2.92 -22.42 10.57
CA THR A 15 1.85 -23.07 9.81
C THR A 15 0.58 -22.21 9.77
N ALA A 16 0.11 -21.72 10.92
CA ALA A 16 -1.06 -20.85 11.00
C ALA A 16 -0.83 -19.48 10.32
N ILE A 17 0.39 -18.93 10.34
CA ILE A 17 0.72 -17.70 9.60
C ILE A 17 0.60 -17.94 8.09
N VAL A 18 1.16 -19.05 7.61
CA VAL A 18 1.11 -19.45 6.19
C VAL A 18 -0.34 -19.65 5.76
N GLU A 19 -1.13 -20.39 6.56
CA GLU A 19 -2.54 -20.66 6.29
C GLU A 19 -3.37 -19.36 6.21
N ILE A 20 -3.25 -18.47 7.20
CA ILE A 20 -3.95 -17.18 7.20
C ILE A 20 -3.56 -16.34 5.98
N THR A 21 -2.27 -16.37 5.59
CA THR A 21 -1.78 -15.64 4.43
C THR A 21 -2.38 -16.19 3.15
N LEU A 22 -2.41 -17.51 2.99
CA LEU A 22 -3.04 -18.19 1.86
C LEU A 22 -4.53 -17.84 1.78
N GLN A 23 -5.28 -18.02 2.87
CA GLN A 23 -6.73 -17.75 2.91
C GLN A 23 -7.05 -16.29 2.55
N ARG A 24 -6.29 -15.33 3.08
CA ARG A 24 -6.47 -13.91 2.75
C ARG A 24 -6.14 -13.61 1.30
N THR A 25 -5.11 -14.25 0.76
CA THR A 25 -4.74 -14.07 -0.65
C THR A 25 -5.83 -14.63 -1.56
N ALA A 26 -6.34 -15.84 -1.26
CA ALA A 26 -7.47 -16.43 -1.98
C ALA A 26 -8.72 -15.56 -1.93
N HIS A 27 -9.11 -15.08 -0.74
CA HIS A 27 -10.21 -14.14 -0.58
C HIS A 27 -9.99 -12.86 -1.39
N TYR A 28 -8.79 -12.28 -1.33
CA TYR A 28 -8.45 -11.06 -2.08
C TYR A 28 -8.55 -11.25 -3.60
N PHE A 29 -8.06 -12.36 -4.13
CA PHE A 29 -8.18 -12.68 -5.56
C PHE A 29 -9.64 -12.84 -5.98
N ARG A 30 -10.42 -13.59 -5.19
CA ARG A 30 -11.85 -13.80 -5.42
C ARG A 30 -12.62 -12.48 -5.47
N GLU A 31 -12.47 -11.64 -4.46
CA GLU A 31 -13.15 -10.34 -4.38
C GLU A 31 -12.83 -9.46 -5.58
N ARG A 32 -11.59 -9.48 -6.06
CA ARG A 32 -11.18 -8.68 -7.21
C ARG A 32 -11.68 -9.23 -8.53
N ALA A 33 -11.70 -10.54 -8.70
CA ALA A 33 -12.35 -11.17 -9.85
C ALA A 33 -13.84 -10.79 -9.90
N LEU A 34 -14.56 -10.88 -8.77
CA LEU A 34 -15.96 -10.48 -8.67
C LEU A 34 -16.15 -8.98 -8.97
N ARG A 35 -15.32 -8.11 -8.37
CA ARG A 35 -15.37 -6.67 -8.63
C ARG A 35 -15.13 -6.35 -10.10
N SER A 36 -14.25 -7.08 -10.79
CA SER A 36 -14.02 -6.91 -12.23
C SER A 36 -15.26 -7.24 -13.06
N GLY A 37 -16.04 -8.25 -12.67
CA GLY A 37 -17.33 -8.57 -13.29
C GLY A 37 -18.33 -7.41 -13.18
N VAL A 38 -18.45 -6.82 -11.97
CA VAL A 38 -19.31 -5.65 -11.73
C VAL A 38 -18.86 -4.44 -12.56
N MET A 39 -17.55 -4.20 -12.67
CA MET A 39 -17.04 -3.11 -13.49
C MET A 39 -17.36 -3.31 -14.97
N LEU A 40 -17.24 -4.54 -15.49
CA LEU A 40 -17.60 -4.87 -16.87
C LEU A 40 -19.10 -4.74 -17.14
N SER A 41 -19.96 -5.21 -16.24
CA SER A 41 -21.42 -5.08 -16.39
C SER A 41 -21.87 -3.62 -16.40
N ASN A 42 -21.15 -2.76 -15.69
CA ASN A 42 -21.38 -1.31 -15.68
C ASN A 42 -20.77 -0.59 -16.89
N GLY A 43 -20.17 -1.30 -17.85
CA GLY A 43 -19.50 -0.72 -19.01
C GLY A 43 -18.27 0.14 -18.65
N GLN A 44 -17.65 -0.09 -17.49
CA GLN A 44 -16.47 0.69 -17.09
C GLN A 44 -15.26 0.31 -17.95
N LEU A 45 -14.57 1.33 -18.46
CA LEU A 45 -13.29 1.16 -19.19
C LEU A 45 -12.11 0.96 -18.24
N TRP A 46 -12.10 1.64 -17.09
CA TRP A 46 -11.01 1.55 -16.12
C TRP A 46 -11.48 1.11 -14.74
N THR A 47 -10.52 0.56 -13.98
CA THR A 47 -10.68 0.27 -12.56
C THR A 47 -11.25 1.44 -11.77
N ASP A 48 -11.97 1.16 -10.69
CA ASP A 48 -12.58 2.20 -9.84
C ASP A 48 -11.57 3.26 -9.38
N PHE A 49 -10.35 2.83 -9.04
CA PHE A 49 -9.28 3.73 -8.64
C PHE A 49 -8.96 4.74 -9.75
N ALA A 50 -8.73 4.26 -10.97
CA ALA A 50 -8.39 5.11 -12.09
C ALA A 50 -9.56 5.99 -12.52
N LYS A 51 -10.78 5.43 -12.58
CA LYS A 51 -12.01 6.18 -12.89
C LYS A 51 -12.19 7.34 -11.90
N LYS A 52 -12.14 7.06 -10.59
CA LYS A 52 -12.28 8.09 -9.55
C LYS A 52 -11.18 9.15 -9.63
N LYS A 53 -9.92 8.73 -9.77
CA LYS A 53 -8.80 9.68 -9.90
C LYS A 53 -8.94 10.59 -11.13
N PHE A 54 -9.33 10.01 -12.25
CA PHE A 54 -9.51 10.73 -13.50
C PHE A 54 -10.65 11.76 -13.40
N THR A 55 -11.78 11.41 -12.77
CA THR A 55 -12.89 12.35 -12.55
C THR A 55 -12.51 13.46 -11.58
N ASP A 56 -11.93 13.13 -10.42
CA ASP A 56 -11.53 14.11 -9.40
C ASP A 56 -10.51 15.12 -9.94
N TRP A 57 -9.60 14.66 -10.81
CA TRP A 57 -8.63 15.54 -11.47
C TRP A 57 -9.24 16.32 -12.62
N GLY A 58 -10.25 15.75 -13.30
CA GLY A 58 -10.96 16.40 -14.40
C GLY A 58 -11.70 17.63 -13.89
N GLU A 59 -12.42 17.50 -12.78
CA GLU A 59 -13.08 18.62 -12.12
C GLU A 59 -12.09 19.71 -11.71
N LYS A 60 -10.96 19.32 -11.13
CA LYS A 60 -9.89 20.26 -10.75
C LYS A 60 -9.21 20.93 -11.95
N SER A 61 -9.26 20.32 -13.13
CA SER A 61 -8.64 20.87 -14.33
C SER A 61 -9.34 22.13 -14.81
N ILE A 62 -10.66 22.24 -14.57
CA ILE A 62 -11.53 23.30 -15.11
C ILE A 62 -10.99 24.69 -14.78
N THR A 63 -10.54 24.89 -13.54
CA THR A 63 -10.10 26.19 -13.02
C THR A 63 -8.71 26.61 -13.50
N HIS A 64 -7.95 25.71 -14.11
CA HIS A 64 -6.60 25.99 -14.59
C HIS A 64 -6.62 26.81 -15.88
N THR A 65 -5.53 27.53 -16.12
CA THR A 65 -5.29 28.30 -17.35
C THR A 65 -4.07 27.76 -18.07
N VAL A 66 -4.08 27.79 -19.41
CA VAL A 66 -3.04 27.15 -20.23
C VAL A 66 -2.46 28.16 -21.20
N THR A 67 -1.13 28.17 -21.29
CA THR A 67 -0.38 28.84 -22.36
C THR A 67 0.33 27.76 -23.18
N LYS A 68 0.01 27.69 -24.47
CA LYS A 68 0.64 26.76 -25.42
C LYS A 68 2.00 27.32 -25.85
N TYR A 69 3.01 26.46 -25.97
CA TYR A 69 4.36 26.88 -26.40
C TYR A 69 4.81 26.15 -27.67
N ASP A 70 4.51 24.87 -27.80
CA ASP A 70 4.99 24.07 -28.93
C ASP A 70 3.88 23.15 -29.47
N HIS A 71 3.51 23.34 -30.73
CA HIS A 71 2.54 22.50 -31.44
C HIS A 71 3.12 21.14 -31.86
N LEU A 72 4.43 21.05 -32.12
CA LEU A 72 5.12 19.84 -32.54
C LEU A 72 5.40 18.91 -31.35
N GLN A 73 5.91 19.45 -30.23
CA GLN A 73 6.15 18.68 -29.00
C GLN A 73 4.95 18.65 -28.04
N GLN A 74 3.86 19.35 -28.39
CA GLN A 74 2.63 19.47 -27.59
C GLN A 74 2.93 19.86 -26.14
N SER A 75 3.78 20.87 -25.97
CA SER A 75 4.20 21.38 -24.67
C SER A 75 3.37 22.60 -24.26
N ALA A 76 3.08 22.71 -22.96
CA ALA A 76 2.31 23.82 -22.43
C ALA A 76 2.71 24.17 -21.00
N SER A 77 2.53 25.43 -20.62
CA SER A 77 2.49 25.82 -19.22
C SER A 77 1.04 25.88 -18.73
N VAL A 78 0.83 25.48 -17.48
CA VAL A 78 -0.47 25.46 -16.83
C VAL A 78 -0.35 26.24 -15.54
N VAL A 79 -1.13 27.30 -15.41
CA VAL A 79 -1.23 28.07 -14.17
C VAL A 79 -2.46 27.60 -13.42
N THR A 80 -2.25 27.10 -12.19
CA THR A 80 -3.34 26.62 -11.34
C THR A 80 -3.99 27.77 -10.60
N LYS A 81 -5.32 27.91 -10.69
CA LYS A 81 -6.05 28.83 -9.81
C LYS A 81 -6.16 28.24 -8.42
N ARG A 82 -5.88 29.08 -7.43
CA ARG A 82 -5.83 28.65 -6.03
C ARG A 82 -7.23 28.55 -5.41
N GLN A 83 -7.46 27.54 -4.57
CA GLN A 83 -8.40 27.65 -3.45
C GLN A 83 -7.57 27.98 -2.20
N GLN A 84 -7.90 29.07 -1.49
CA GLN A 84 -7.38 29.44 -0.15
C GLN A 84 -5.89 29.92 -0.09
N GLY A 85 -5.57 31.19 -0.41
CA GLY A 85 -4.43 31.89 0.22
C GLY A 85 -3.12 32.13 -0.57
N LEU A 86 -2.13 31.20 -0.61
CA LEU A 86 -0.73 31.46 -1.05
C LEU A 86 -0.27 31.10 -2.51
N GLY A 87 -0.79 31.69 -3.59
CA GLY A 87 -0.09 31.70 -4.92
C GLY A 87 -0.56 30.81 -6.09
N PHE A 88 -0.15 31.24 -7.30
CA PHE A 88 -0.36 30.69 -8.65
C PHE A 88 0.82 29.80 -9.09
N ASN A 89 0.71 28.48 -8.92
CA ASN A 89 1.78 27.59 -9.35
C ASN A 89 1.71 27.33 -10.86
N THR A 90 2.86 27.47 -11.52
CA THR A 90 3.00 27.12 -12.94
C THR A 90 3.59 25.72 -13.06
N HIS A 91 2.93 24.88 -13.83
CA HIS A 91 3.38 23.53 -14.15
C HIS A 91 3.61 23.38 -15.65
N VAL A 92 4.65 22.64 -16.02
CA VAL A 92 4.95 22.32 -17.42
C VAL A 92 4.39 20.93 -17.71
N VAL A 93 3.68 20.80 -18.83
CA VAL A 93 3.16 19.53 -19.34
C VAL A 93 3.79 19.27 -20.71
N LYS A 94 4.27 18.05 -20.89
CA LYS A 94 4.78 17.53 -22.17
C LYS A 94 3.92 16.33 -22.57
N LEU A 95 2.97 16.53 -23.48
CA LEU A 95 1.99 15.49 -23.83
C LEU A 95 2.64 14.30 -24.55
N ALA A 96 3.63 14.56 -25.43
CA ALA A 96 4.36 13.51 -26.14
C ALA A 96 5.03 12.52 -25.17
N ASN A 97 5.61 13.02 -24.09
CA ASN A 97 6.28 12.20 -23.07
C ASN A 97 5.31 11.67 -22.00
N ARG A 98 4.06 12.14 -21.99
CA ARG A 98 3.08 11.89 -20.92
C ARG A 98 3.58 12.35 -19.54
N GLU A 99 4.21 13.52 -19.51
CA GLU A 99 4.85 14.05 -18.32
C GLU A 99 4.23 15.36 -17.87
N CYS A 100 4.22 15.57 -16.54
CA CYS A 100 3.89 16.84 -15.93
C CYS A 100 4.88 17.12 -14.80
N SER A 101 5.35 18.36 -14.68
CA SER A 101 6.31 18.77 -13.65
C SER A 101 5.78 18.62 -12.21
N CYS A 102 4.49 18.35 -12.02
CA CYS A 102 3.94 18.01 -10.70
C CYS A 102 4.20 16.55 -10.28
N GLY A 103 4.79 15.71 -11.15
CA GLY A 103 5.16 14.31 -10.88
C GLY A 103 3.97 13.33 -10.84
N LYS A 104 2.74 13.82 -10.66
CA LYS A 104 1.55 12.97 -10.48
C LYS A 104 1.28 12.06 -11.68
N TRP A 105 1.46 12.56 -12.90
CA TRP A 105 1.18 11.75 -14.09
C TRP A 105 2.13 10.55 -14.17
N ASN A 106 3.42 10.75 -13.94
CA ASN A 106 4.40 9.66 -13.89
C ASN A 106 4.10 8.68 -12.75
N GLN A 107 3.82 9.21 -11.55
CA GLN A 107 3.56 8.40 -10.36
C GLN A 107 2.32 7.51 -10.47
N PHE A 108 1.24 8.04 -11.06
CA PHE A 108 -0.05 7.38 -11.07
C PHE A 108 -0.41 6.79 -12.43
N GLY A 109 0.34 7.04 -13.51
CA GLY A 109 -0.02 6.58 -14.85
C GLY A 109 -1.35 7.12 -15.39
N ILE A 110 -1.94 8.12 -14.72
CA ILE A 110 -3.22 8.75 -15.04
C ILE A 110 -2.93 10.25 -15.25
N PRO A 111 -3.44 10.88 -16.31
CA PRO A 111 -3.26 12.31 -16.53
C PRO A 111 -3.75 13.12 -15.33
N CYS A 112 -2.87 13.92 -14.73
CA CYS A 112 -3.22 14.82 -13.63
C CYS A 112 -4.11 15.97 -14.12
N SER A 113 -4.63 16.80 -13.20
CA SER A 113 -5.51 17.93 -13.56
C SER A 113 -4.84 18.93 -14.51
N HIS A 114 -3.52 19.12 -14.42
CA HIS A 114 -2.77 19.96 -15.37
C HIS A 114 -2.74 19.31 -16.76
N ALA A 115 -2.43 18.01 -16.81
CA ALA A 115 -2.37 17.25 -18.05
C ALA A 115 -3.72 17.24 -18.76
N GLN A 116 -4.81 16.95 -18.04
CA GLN A 116 -6.16 16.95 -18.61
C GLN A 116 -6.54 18.33 -19.17
N LYS A 117 -6.16 19.42 -18.49
CA LYS A 117 -6.40 20.78 -19.02
C LYS A 117 -5.62 21.02 -20.32
N VAL A 118 -4.37 20.57 -20.38
CA VAL A 118 -3.53 20.71 -21.59
C VAL A 118 -4.04 19.83 -22.72
N CYS A 119 -4.45 18.59 -22.44
CA CYS A 119 -5.11 17.73 -23.41
C CYS A 119 -6.34 18.42 -24.01
N ALA A 120 -7.21 19.01 -23.18
CA ALA A 120 -8.36 19.77 -23.64
C ALA A 120 -7.95 20.96 -24.52
N ALA A 121 -6.91 21.71 -24.14
CA ALA A 121 -6.40 22.83 -24.93
C ALA A 121 -5.90 22.39 -26.32
N TYR A 122 -5.33 21.19 -26.43
CA TYR A 122 -4.85 20.62 -27.70
C TYR A 122 -5.88 19.73 -28.42
N ASN A 123 -7.14 19.67 -27.96
CA ASN A 123 -8.18 18.78 -28.49
C ASN A 123 -7.78 17.29 -28.50
N ILE A 124 -6.98 16.88 -27.51
CA ILE A 124 -6.57 15.50 -27.34
C ILE A 124 -7.44 14.84 -26.27
N ASN A 125 -7.89 13.63 -26.55
CA ASN A 125 -8.62 12.84 -25.57
C ASN A 125 -7.69 12.43 -24.42
N ALA A 126 -7.80 13.06 -23.25
CA ALA A 126 -7.01 12.67 -22.08
C ALA A 126 -7.25 11.21 -21.64
N ALA A 127 -8.40 10.63 -21.98
CA ALA A 127 -8.69 9.23 -21.64
C ALA A 127 -7.73 8.25 -22.34
N SER A 128 -7.31 8.53 -23.58
CA SER A 128 -6.37 7.66 -24.31
C SER A 128 -4.96 7.67 -23.71
N MET A 129 -4.71 8.57 -22.75
CA MET A 129 -3.43 8.73 -22.10
C MET A 129 -3.29 8.00 -20.76
N VAL A 130 -4.38 7.42 -20.25
CA VAL A 130 -4.35 6.53 -19.07
C VAL A 130 -3.58 5.25 -19.42
N LYS A 131 -2.74 4.77 -18.50
CA LYS A 131 -2.00 3.52 -18.69
C LYS A 131 -2.94 2.31 -18.77
N ASP A 132 -2.56 1.36 -19.63
CA ASP A 132 -3.27 0.13 -19.96
C ASP A 132 -3.49 -0.81 -18.76
N TYR A 133 -2.59 -0.84 -17.79
CA TYR A 133 -2.77 -1.67 -16.58
C TYR A 133 -3.96 -1.23 -15.70
N TYR A 134 -4.61 -0.09 -15.99
CA TYR A 134 -5.86 0.31 -15.37
C TYR A 134 -7.11 -0.15 -16.12
N ASP A 135 -6.98 -0.74 -17.32
CA ASP A 135 -8.10 -1.29 -18.06
C ASP A 135 -8.77 -2.41 -17.23
N VAL A 136 -10.10 -2.39 -17.17
CA VAL A 136 -10.87 -3.41 -16.45
C VAL A 136 -10.58 -4.81 -17.01
N ARG A 137 -10.30 -4.93 -18.31
CA ARG A 137 -9.93 -6.22 -18.93
C ARG A 137 -8.58 -6.72 -18.43
N ALA A 138 -7.57 -5.84 -18.38
CA ALA A 138 -6.26 -6.17 -17.83
C ALA A 138 -6.36 -6.55 -16.34
N TYR A 139 -7.17 -5.81 -15.58
CA TYR A 139 -7.45 -6.10 -14.18
C TYR A 139 -8.12 -7.48 -14.00
N LYS A 140 -9.17 -7.79 -14.77
CA LYS A 140 -9.83 -9.10 -14.74
C LYS A 140 -8.85 -10.23 -15.05
N ASN A 141 -8.04 -10.08 -16.10
CA ASN A 141 -7.07 -11.09 -16.50
C ASN A 141 -6.04 -11.34 -15.40
N THR A 142 -5.57 -10.29 -14.72
CA THR A 142 -4.64 -10.39 -13.59
C THR A 142 -5.18 -11.25 -12.44
N TYR A 143 -6.48 -11.15 -12.15
CA TYR A 143 -7.14 -11.88 -11.06
C TYR A 143 -7.97 -13.09 -11.53
N SER A 144 -7.84 -13.49 -12.79
CA SER A 144 -8.62 -14.59 -13.37
C SER A 144 -8.18 -15.97 -12.87
N LYS A 145 -6.90 -16.11 -12.48
CA LYS A 145 -6.35 -17.37 -12.00
C LYS A 145 -6.85 -17.67 -10.59
N ALA A 146 -7.44 -18.84 -10.41
CA ALA A 146 -7.83 -19.33 -9.11
C ALA A 146 -6.61 -19.87 -8.36
N LEU A 147 -6.45 -19.46 -7.11
CA LEU A 147 -5.58 -20.17 -6.17
C LEU A 147 -6.26 -21.50 -5.83
N GLN A 148 -5.52 -22.60 -5.98
CA GLN A 148 -6.03 -23.92 -5.67
C GLN A 148 -6.08 -24.11 -4.15
N PRO A 149 -7.12 -24.79 -3.63
CA PRO A 149 -7.15 -25.17 -2.22
C PRO A 149 -5.99 -26.13 -1.92
N VAL A 150 -5.43 -26.00 -0.73
CA VAL A 150 -4.45 -26.95 -0.19
C VAL A 150 -5.23 -28.06 0.52
N GLN A 151 -4.89 -29.31 0.24
CA GLN A 151 -5.52 -30.47 0.89
C GLN A 151 -5.14 -30.54 2.37
N SER A 152 -5.85 -31.34 3.15
CA SER A 152 -5.45 -31.62 4.55
C SER A 152 -4.06 -32.23 4.60
N GLU A 153 -3.32 -31.96 5.68
CA GLU A 153 -1.95 -32.43 5.89
C GLU A 153 -1.81 -33.95 5.76
N GLU A 154 -2.86 -34.70 6.12
CA GLU A 154 -2.96 -36.15 5.99
C GLU A 154 -2.75 -36.68 4.56
N TYR A 155 -2.98 -35.83 3.55
CA TYR A 155 -2.86 -36.20 2.13
C TYR A 155 -1.61 -35.62 1.46
N TRP A 156 -0.72 -34.98 2.22
CA TRP A 156 0.50 -34.39 1.63
C TRP A 156 1.53 -35.46 1.34
N ASP A 157 2.19 -35.34 0.19
CA ASP A 157 3.31 -36.21 -0.15
C ASP A 157 4.45 -36.05 0.86
N VAL A 158 5.05 -37.18 1.24
CA VAL A 158 6.24 -37.17 2.10
C VAL A 158 7.36 -36.48 1.34
N SER A 159 7.96 -35.46 1.96
CA SER A 159 9.06 -34.70 1.35
C SER A 159 10.24 -35.63 1.05
N ASN A 160 10.76 -35.58 -0.17
CA ASN A 160 11.91 -36.36 -0.61
C ASN A 160 13.26 -35.67 -0.30
N PHE A 161 13.24 -34.66 0.57
CA PHE A 161 14.41 -33.88 0.96
C PHE A 161 14.50 -33.79 2.48
N GLU A 162 15.74 -33.67 2.98
CA GLU A 162 16.02 -33.47 4.39
C GLU A 162 16.20 -31.97 4.68
N LEU A 163 15.47 -31.47 5.67
CA LEU A 163 15.66 -30.12 6.21
C LEU A 163 16.84 -30.11 7.17
N VAL A 164 18.03 -29.82 6.65
CA VAL A 164 19.24 -29.62 7.46
C VAL A 164 19.32 -28.16 7.90
N HIS A 165 19.31 -27.92 9.20
CA HIS A 165 19.55 -26.58 9.73
C HIS A 165 21.05 -26.28 9.74
N ASP A 166 21.43 -25.05 9.40
CA ASP A 166 22.81 -24.61 9.51
C ASP A 166 23.17 -24.47 11.01
N THR A 167 24.06 -25.35 11.47
CA THR A 167 24.52 -25.39 12.86
C THR A 167 25.40 -24.19 13.22
N THR A 168 25.98 -23.50 12.23
CA THR A 168 26.85 -22.34 12.45
C THR A 168 26.08 -21.06 12.80
N ILE A 169 24.78 -21.00 12.46
CA ILE A 169 23.92 -19.82 12.70
C ILE A 169 23.54 -19.66 14.18
N ARG A 170 23.63 -20.73 14.99
CA ARG A 170 23.20 -20.72 16.40
C ARG A 170 24.32 -20.44 17.41
N THR A 171 25.56 -20.28 16.97
CA THR A 171 26.70 -20.17 17.87
C THR A 171 26.93 -18.72 18.29
N SER A 172 26.13 -18.21 19.22
CA SER A 172 26.57 -17.03 20.00
C SER A 172 27.71 -17.50 20.92
N THR A 173 28.94 -17.16 20.58
CA THR A 173 30.13 -17.45 21.41
C THR A 173 30.21 -16.58 22.66
N ARG A 174 29.29 -15.62 22.83
CA ARG A 174 29.26 -14.70 23.98
C ARG A 174 28.09 -15.01 24.92
N PRO A 175 28.30 -14.94 26.25
CA PRO A 175 27.21 -15.02 27.22
C PRO A 175 26.18 -13.91 26.98
N GLY A 176 24.90 -14.27 26.99
CA GLY A 176 23.80 -13.32 26.84
C GLY A 176 23.13 -13.34 25.46
N ARG A 177 21.99 -12.64 25.36
CA ARG A 177 21.19 -12.55 24.13
C ARG A 177 21.94 -11.70 23.09
N SER A 178 22.23 -12.29 21.93
CA SER A 178 22.83 -11.57 20.80
C SER A 178 22.00 -10.32 20.46
N GLN A 179 22.68 -9.19 20.33
CA GLN A 179 22.05 -7.94 19.93
C GLN A 179 21.60 -8.05 18.47
N THR A 180 20.30 -7.89 18.22
CA THR A 180 19.75 -7.94 16.87
C THR A 180 20.10 -6.64 16.14
N LEU A 181 20.79 -6.73 15.00
CA LEU A 181 20.96 -5.60 14.06
C LEU A 181 19.69 -5.28 13.26
N ARG A 182 18.58 -5.95 13.58
CA ARG A 182 17.31 -5.75 12.90
C ARG A 182 16.75 -4.37 13.20
N ILE A 183 16.49 -3.59 12.14
CA ILE A 183 15.78 -2.32 12.22
C ILE A 183 14.40 -2.55 12.85
N GLN A 184 14.09 -1.80 13.91
CA GLN A 184 12.82 -1.90 14.62
C GLN A 184 11.70 -1.26 13.80
N ASN A 185 10.58 -1.98 13.65
CA ASN A 185 9.37 -1.46 13.00
C ASN A 185 8.33 -0.99 14.02
N GLU A 186 7.27 -0.32 13.55
CA GLU A 186 6.18 0.22 14.39
C GLU A 186 5.64 -0.78 15.43
N MET A 187 5.58 -2.07 15.09
CA MET A 187 5.05 -3.09 15.99
C MET A 187 6.04 -3.48 17.10
N ASP A 188 7.35 -3.35 16.87
CA ASP A 188 8.37 -3.56 17.92
C ASP A 188 8.33 -2.43 18.95
N TRP A 189 8.17 -1.19 18.49
CA TRP A 189 8.01 -0.02 19.34
C TRP A 189 6.80 -0.15 20.28
N ARG A 190 5.67 -0.69 19.79
CA ARG A 190 4.47 -0.95 20.61
C ARG A 190 4.72 -2.00 21.69
N GLN A 191 5.41 -3.10 21.37
CA GLN A 191 5.75 -4.14 22.34
C GLN A 191 6.70 -3.63 23.43
N THR A 192 7.70 -2.82 23.06
CA THR A 192 8.61 -2.19 24.00
C THR A 192 7.87 -1.27 24.96
N ARG A 193 6.95 -0.43 24.45
CA ARG A 193 6.10 0.44 25.29
C ARG A 193 5.20 -0.36 26.24
N ALA A 194 4.57 -1.44 25.77
CA ALA A 194 3.73 -2.29 26.61
C ALA A 194 4.53 -2.95 27.75
N ARG A 195 5.77 -3.40 27.47
CA ARG A 195 6.67 -3.95 28.50
C ARG A 195 7.07 -2.91 29.53
N GLN A 196 7.43 -1.70 29.09
CA GLN A 196 7.78 -0.60 29.99
C GLN A 196 6.60 -0.20 30.89
N GLN A 197 5.38 -0.17 30.35
CA GLN A 197 4.17 0.10 31.14
C GLN A 197 3.89 -1.00 32.17
N ALA A 198 4.08 -2.27 31.80
CA ALA A 198 3.93 -3.39 32.72
C ALA A 198 4.98 -3.38 33.86
N GLN A 199 6.23 -3.04 33.53
CA GLN A 199 7.32 -2.89 34.52
C GLN A 199 7.01 -1.78 35.53
N ARG A 200 6.60 -0.60 35.06
CA ARG A 200 6.22 0.52 35.94
C ARG A 200 5.05 0.18 36.86
N ARG A 201 4.06 -0.58 36.37
CA ARG A 201 2.94 -1.07 37.19
C ARG A 201 3.42 -2.05 38.26
N GLY A 202 4.30 -2.98 37.92
CA GLY A 202 4.87 -3.95 38.87
C GLY A 202 5.77 -3.30 39.93
N GLU A 203 6.51 -2.25 39.57
CA GLU A 203 7.31 -1.45 40.52
C GLU A 203 6.42 -0.66 41.48
N SER A 204 5.35 -0.04 40.95
CA SER A 204 4.36 0.68 41.78
C SER A 204 3.64 -0.26 42.77
N SER A 205 3.27 -1.47 42.35
CA SER A 205 2.65 -2.47 43.24
C SER A 205 3.63 -3.06 44.26
N ARG A 206 4.93 -3.10 43.96
CA ARG A 206 5.97 -3.49 44.93
C ARG A 206 6.23 -2.39 45.95
N GLN A 207 6.23 -1.13 45.53
CA GLN A 207 6.39 0.01 46.45
C GLN A 207 5.18 0.17 47.39
N SER A 208 3.95 -0.08 46.93
CA SER A 208 2.77 -0.07 47.81
C SER A 208 2.82 -1.16 48.87
N ASN A 209 3.32 -2.37 48.53
CA ASN A 209 3.42 -3.48 49.49
C ASN A 209 4.56 -3.31 50.51
N VAL A 210 5.59 -2.51 50.20
CA VAL A 210 6.69 -2.21 51.14
C VAL A 210 6.25 -1.15 52.15
N ILE A 211 5.42 -0.18 51.76
CA ILE A 211 4.95 0.88 52.67
C ILE A 211 3.97 0.33 53.74
N GLU A 212 3.25 -0.77 53.45
CA GLU A 212 2.26 -1.34 54.37
C GLU A 212 2.88 -2.22 55.49
N GLN A 213 4.20 -2.49 55.45
CA GLN A 213 4.90 -3.33 56.46
C GLN A 213 5.65 -2.54 57.55
N ASP A 214 5.70 -1.20 57.49
CA ASP A 214 6.52 -0.36 58.38
C ASP A 214 5.69 0.51 59.36
N TYR A 215 4.53 0.05 59.82
CA TYR A 215 3.82 0.70 60.94
C TYR A 215 4.05 -0.04 62.26
N PRO A 216 4.83 0.51 63.21
CA PRO A 216 4.93 -0.04 64.55
C PRO A 216 3.63 0.20 65.35
N GLN A 217 3.26 -0.79 66.16
CA GLN A 217 2.15 -0.77 67.14
C GLN A 217 2.39 0.25 68.26
#